data_AF-Q48530-F1
#
_entry.id   AF-Q48530-F1
#
_cell.length_a   1.000
_cell.length_b   1.000
_cell.length_c   1.000
_cell.angle_alpha   90.00
_cell.angle_beta   90.00
_cell.angle_gamma   90.00
#
_symmetry.space_group_name_H-M   'P 1'
#
loop_
_entity.id
_entity.type
_entity.pdbx_description
1 polymer ?
#
loop_
_entity_poly.entity_id
_entity_poly.type
_entity_poly.pdbx_seq_one_letter_code
_entity_poly.pdbx_strand_id
1 'polypeptide(L)' 'SVYFSHLLKAQEQMNQDYPVLPLYTMVEDHLVNSNLKGVLWHKVGMVDYTRAYFK' A
#
# COMPACT_ATOMS: atom_id res chain seq x y z
N SER A 1 0.20 -13.58 18.97
CA SER A 1 -0.45 -14.45 17.97
C SER A 1 0.61 -15.22 17.21
N VAL A 2 0.41 -16.52 16.98
CA VAL A 2 1.32 -17.39 16.20
C VAL A 2 1.58 -16.81 14.80
N TYR A 3 0.54 -16.20 14.19
CA TYR A 3 0.62 -15.58 12.88
C TYR A 3 1.71 -14.49 12.77
N PHE A 4 1.70 -13.50 13.67
CA PHE A 4 2.68 -12.41 13.65
C PHE A 4 4.11 -12.91 13.94
N SER A 5 4.25 -13.92 14.80
CA SER A 5 5.56 -14.55 15.07
C SER A 5 6.14 -15.20 13.81
N HIS A 6 5.31 -15.87 13.00
CA HIS A 6 5.76 -16.44 11.74
C HIS A 6 6.14 -15.39 10.71
N LEU A 7 5.39 -14.29 10.60
CA LEU A 7 5.73 -13.19 9.70
C LEU A 7 7.07 -12.54 10.05
N LEU A 8 7.33 -12.32 11.33
CA LEU A 8 8.62 -11.74 11.79
C LEU A 8 9.80 -12.66 11.45
N LYS A 9 9.67 -13.97 11.71
CA LYS A 9 10.70 -14.95 11.35
C LYS A 9 10.95 -15.02 9.85
N ALA A 10 9.89 -14.94 9.03
CA ALA A 10 10.03 -14.90 7.57
C ALA A 10 10.76 -13.64 7.10
N GLN A 11 10.47 -12.48 7.68
CA GLN A 11 11.17 -11.23 7.38
C GLN A 11 12.66 -11.29 7.78
N GLU A 12 12.98 -11.88 8.93
CA GLU A 12 14.36 -12.10 9.38
C GLU A 12 15.13 -12.97 8.36
N GLN A 13 14.54 -14.07 7.91
CA GLN A 13 15.14 -14.93 6.88
C GLN A 13 15.36 -14.19 5.56
N MET A 14 14.36 -13.43 5.08
CA MET A 14 14.50 -12.63 3.85
C MET A 14 15.65 -11.61 3.94
N ASN A 15 15.85 -11.00 5.11
CA ASN A 15 16.93 -10.04 5.30
C ASN A 15 18.31 -10.73 5.31
N GLN A 16 18.40 -11.97 5.78
CA GLN A 16 19.63 -12.76 5.77
C GLN A 16 20.00 -13.26 4.38
N ASP A 17 19.03 -13.82 3.66
CA ASP A 17 19.26 -14.38 2.32
C ASP A 17 19.43 -13.30 1.25
N TYR A 18 18.96 -12.08 1.55
CA TYR A 18 19.00 -10.92 0.68
C TYR A 18 18.57 -11.21 -0.78
N PRO A 19 17.43 -11.91 -1.01
CA PRO A 19 17.02 -12.33 -2.34
C PRO A 19 16.56 -11.15 -3.21
N VAL A 20 16.23 -10.02 -2.59
CA VAL A 20 15.75 -8.80 -3.24
C VAL A 20 16.38 -7.60 -2.53
N LEU A 21 16.84 -6.62 -3.31
CA LEU A 21 17.32 -5.33 -2.83
C LEU A 21 16.12 -4.37 -2.67
N PRO A 22 15.67 -4.03 -1.45
CA PRO A 22 14.61 -3.05 -1.26
C PRO A 22 15.15 -1.65 -1.59
N LEU A 23 14.53 -0.97 -2.56
CA LEU A 23 14.97 0.36 -3.00
C LEU A 23 14.22 1.49 -2.28
N TYR A 24 12.90 1.36 -2.16
CA TYR A 24 12.03 2.33 -1.50
C TYR A 24 10.66 1.73 -1.20
N THR A 25 9.91 2.38 -0.31
CA THR A 25 8.48 2.14 -0.12
C THR A 25 7.67 3.11 -0.97
N MET A 26 6.67 2.60 -1.69
CA MET A 26 5.82 3.44 -2.54
C MET A 26 4.89 4.30 -1.68
N VAL A 27 4.77 5.57 -2.04
CA VAL A 27 3.70 6.46 -1.59
C VAL A 27 2.92 6.83 -2.84
N GLU A 28 1.63 6.47 -2.87
CA GLU A 28 0.75 6.87 -3.96
C GLU A 28 0.26 8.31 -3.73
N ASP A 29 0.41 9.14 -4.74
CA ASP A 29 -0.22 10.46 -4.82
C ASP A 29 -1.11 10.52 -6.06
N HIS A 30 -2.15 11.34 -6.01
CA HIS A 30 -3.22 11.33 -6.99
C HIS A 30 -3.52 12.74 -7.50
N LEU A 31 -3.13 13.00 -8.75
CA LEU A 31 -3.55 14.20 -9.46
C LEU A 31 -4.97 13.98 -9.99
N VAL A 32 -5.97 14.53 -9.28
CA VAL A 32 -7.38 14.46 -9.68
C VAL A 32 -7.98 15.83 -9.91
N ASN A 33 -9.06 15.86 -10.69
CA ASN A 33 -9.88 17.06 -10.85
C ASN A 33 -10.35 17.56 -9.48
N SER A 34 -10.22 18.87 -9.21
CA SER A 34 -10.60 19.47 -7.93
C SER A 34 -12.08 19.29 -7.56
N ASN A 35 -12.94 19.07 -8.56
CA ASN A 35 -14.37 18.85 -8.41
C ASN A 35 -14.71 17.37 -8.17
N LEU A 36 -13.77 16.44 -8.39
CA LEU A 36 -13.96 15.04 -8.05
C LEU A 36 -13.89 14.87 -6.53
N LYS A 37 -14.97 14.35 -5.94
CA LYS A 37 -15.13 14.10 -4.51
C LYS A 37 -15.60 12.66 -4.27
N GLY A 38 -15.53 12.21 -3.02
CA GLY A 38 -16.04 10.89 -2.62
C GLY A 38 -15.14 9.70 -3.00
N VAL A 39 -13.94 9.93 -3.54
CA VAL A 39 -12.94 8.89 -3.79
C VAL A 39 -12.32 8.45 -2.47
N LEU A 40 -12.23 7.13 -2.25
CA LEU A 40 -11.56 6.53 -1.12
C LEU A 40 -10.13 6.13 -1.52
N TRP A 41 -9.17 6.92 -1.06
CA TRP A 41 -7.75 6.70 -1.31
C TRP A 41 -7.17 5.71 -0.30
N HIS A 42 -6.41 4.73 -0.80
CA HIS A 42 -5.67 3.78 0.02
C HIS A 42 -4.17 4.14 -0.01
N LYS A 43 -3.42 3.75 1.03
CA LYS A 43 -1.96 4.01 1.07
C LYS A 43 -1.19 3.28 -0.03
N VAL A 44 -1.68 2.10 -0.41
CA VAL A 44 -1.19 1.26 -1.50
C VAL A 44 -2.37 0.48 -2.09
N GLY A 45 -2.35 0.24 -3.41
CA GLY A 45 -3.29 -0.67 -4.07
C GLY A 45 -4.44 0.04 -4.82
N MET A 46 -5.50 -0.70 -5.13
CA MET A 46 -6.57 -0.20 -5.98
C MET A 46 -7.47 0.80 -5.25
N VAL A 47 -7.62 1.99 -5.82
CA VAL A 47 -8.48 3.07 -5.33
C VAL A 47 -9.96 2.71 -5.46
N ASP A 48 -10.76 3.05 -4.45
CA ASP A 48 -12.21 2.82 -4.46
C ASP A 48 -12.98 4.08 -4.91
N TYR A 49 -13.65 3.95 -6.06
CA TYR A 49 -14.46 4.99 -6.71
C TYR A 49 -15.98 4.77 -6.56
N THR A 50 -16.42 3.79 -5.79
CA THR A 50 -17.85 3.41 -5.67
C THR A 50 -18.74 4.56 -5.17
N ARG A 51 -18.14 5.55 -4.49
CA ARG A 51 -18.82 6.74 -3.94
C ARG A 51 -18.37 8.04 -4.61
N ALA A 52 -17.63 7.94 -5.70
CA ALA A 52 -17.08 9.11 -6.38
C ALA A 52 -18.19 9.90 -7.11
N TYR A 53 -18.09 11.22 -7.07
CA TYR A 53 -19.00 12.13 -7.77
C TYR A 53 -18.30 13.43 -8.14
N PHE A 54 -18.84 14.14 -9.13
CA PHE A 54 -18.44 15.51 -9.45
C PHE A 54 -19.33 16.50 -8.71
N LYS A 55 -18.71 17.45 -8.01
CA LYS A 55 -19.38 18.58 -7.35
C LYS A 55 -19.59 19.74 -8.31
#